data_AF-A0A6I1K1M0-F1
#
_entry.id   AF-A0A6I1K1M0-F1
#
_cell.length_a   1.000
_cell.length_b   1.000
_cell.length_c   1.000
_cell.angle_alpha   90.00
_cell.angle_beta   90.00
_cell.angle_gamma   90.00
#
_symmetry.space_group_name_H-M   'P 1'
#
loop_
_entity.id
_entity.type
_entity.pdbx_description
1 polymer ?
#
loop_
_entity_poly.entity_id
_entity_poly.type
_entity_poly.pdbx_seq_one_letter_code
_entity_poly.pdbx_strand_id
1 'polypeptide(L)'
;MNLPRHATPVCPRRPTRAFTMVEVALSLAIVAFAMVAIIGVMPAGLNVQKENREDTIISQDAAVILEAIRGGNASSNLTSLTAGVLQMNGLTPSYVLAGAPTPLDIIRRLSIPRWDTSMTTNFVQAHFRAMSGNLGDTASTGAMAFSYVVTAEVTNYAPNPYNPTGYQLTNNLYEVKLTFQWPVYDGGAGVFPTRVGDKRLVVRTFVSGQLVRETNGYNFLGVTYVGQ
;
A
#
# COMPACT_ATOMS: atom_id res chain seq x y z
N MET A 1 -93.99 -27.12 -27.04
CA MET A 1 -93.29 -27.89 -25.98
C MET A 1 -92.10 -27.04 -25.54
N ASN A 2 -92.22 -26.30 -24.43
CA ASN A 2 -91.21 -25.35 -23.95
C ASN A 2 -90.48 -25.99 -22.76
N LEU A 3 -89.16 -26.17 -22.86
CA LEU A 3 -88.32 -26.60 -21.73
C LEU A 3 -87.82 -25.36 -20.95
N PRO A 4 -87.83 -25.38 -19.61
CA PRO A 4 -87.28 -24.28 -18.82
C PRO A 4 -85.75 -24.30 -18.84
N ARG A 5 -85.12 -23.13 -19.05
CA ARG A 5 -83.67 -22.98 -18.96
C ARG A 5 -83.23 -23.00 -17.49
N HIS A 6 -82.32 -23.91 -17.16
CA HIS A 6 -81.61 -23.90 -15.88
C HIS A 6 -80.76 -22.64 -15.75
N ALA A 7 -81.07 -21.80 -14.76
CA ALA A 7 -80.17 -20.75 -14.31
C ALA A 7 -79.08 -21.39 -13.45
N THR A 8 -77.82 -21.28 -13.86
CA THR A 8 -76.68 -21.67 -13.02
C THR A 8 -76.45 -20.64 -11.92
N PRO A 9 -76.15 -21.05 -10.68
CA PRO A 9 -75.85 -20.11 -9.61
C PRO A 9 -74.52 -19.41 -9.88
N VAL A 10 -74.56 -18.08 -10.00
CA VAL A 10 -73.35 -17.24 -9.97
C VAL A 10 -72.80 -17.30 -8.55
N CYS A 11 -71.63 -17.93 -8.38
CA CYS A 11 -70.93 -17.92 -7.10
C CYS A 11 -70.53 -16.46 -6.78
N PRO A 12 -70.92 -15.88 -5.63
CA PRO A 12 -70.63 -14.49 -5.33
C PRO A 12 -69.11 -14.28 -5.28
N ARG A 13 -68.59 -13.40 -6.14
CA ARG A 13 -67.22 -12.91 -6.04
C ARG A 13 -67.04 -12.34 -4.63
N ARG A 14 -66.23 -12.98 -3.79
CA ARG A 14 -65.77 -12.38 -2.54
C ARG A 14 -65.15 -11.03 -2.90
N PRO A 15 -65.52 -9.92 -2.23
CA PRO A 15 -64.79 -8.68 -2.39
C PRO A 15 -63.37 -8.92 -1.87
N THR A 16 -62.42 -9.09 -2.80
CA THR A 16 -61.00 -9.01 -2.48
C THR A 16 -60.76 -7.57 -2.07
N ARG A 17 -60.58 -7.31 -0.77
CA ARG A 17 -60.11 -6.01 -0.29
C ARG A 17 -58.75 -5.75 -0.92
N ALA A 18 -58.68 -4.79 -1.84
CA ALA A 18 -57.43 -4.21 -2.30
C ALA A 18 -56.88 -3.27 -1.21
N PHE A 19 -55.57 -2.99 -1.25
CA PHE A 19 -54.95 -2.05 -0.32
C PHE A 19 -55.59 -0.67 -0.44
N THR A 20 -55.84 -0.03 0.71
CA THR A 20 -56.31 1.35 0.75
C THR A 20 -55.21 2.29 0.27
N MET A 21 -55.60 3.42 -0.32
CA MET A 21 -54.65 4.43 -0.80
C MET A 21 -53.71 4.92 0.32
N VAL A 22 -54.22 5.00 1.55
CA VAL A 22 -53.44 5.40 2.74
C VAL A 22 -52.43 4.32 3.16
N GLU A 23 -52.79 3.03 3.11
CA GLU A 23 -51.86 1.92 3.42
C GLU A 23 -50.71 1.87 2.41
N VAL A 24 -51.01 2.02 1.11
CA VAL A 24 -49.99 2.07 0.06
C VAL A 24 -49.09 3.30 0.22
N ALA A 25 -49.68 4.47 0.52
CA ALA A 25 -48.91 5.69 0.74
C ALA A 25 -47.96 5.58 1.93
N LEU A 26 -48.43 5.06 3.07
CA LEU A 26 -47.59 4.86 4.25
C LEU A 26 -46.48 3.84 4.00
N SER A 27 -46.78 2.76 3.28
CA SER A 27 -45.81 1.72 2.95
C SER A 27 -44.70 2.26 2.05
N LEU A 28 -45.05 2.98 0.99
CA LEU A 28 -44.08 3.60 0.09
C LEU A 28 -43.25 4.68 0.79
N ALA A 29 -43.85 5.45 1.71
CA ALA A 29 -43.12 6.44 2.50
C ALA A 29 -42.05 5.80 3.39
N ILE A 30 -42.37 4.68 4.06
CA ILE A 30 -41.41 3.96 4.91
C ILE A 30 -40.30 3.32 4.07
N VAL A 31 -40.63 2.68 2.95
CA VAL A 31 -39.63 2.05 2.06
C VAL A 31 -38.71 3.09 1.45
N ALA A 32 -39.24 4.24 1.01
CA ALA A 32 -38.44 5.34 0.48
C ALA A 32 -37.45 5.87 1.52
N PHE A 33 -37.90 6.09 2.75
CA PHE A 33 -37.02 6.54 3.85
C PHE A 33 -35.91 5.51 4.14
N ALA A 34 -36.24 4.22 4.20
CA ALA A 34 -35.26 3.16 4.44
C ALA A 34 -34.23 3.02 3.32
N MET A 35 -34.63 3.12 2.04
CA MET A 35 -33.68 3.06 0.92
C MET A 35 -32.70 4.24 0.94
N VAL A 36 -33.16 5.45 1.28
CA VAL A 36 -32.27 6.61 1.43
C VAL A 36 -31.24 6.36 2.54
N ALA A 37 -31.67 5.77 3.66
CA ALA A 37 -30.75 5.44 4.75
C ALA A 37 -29.70 4.41 4.35
N ILE A 38 -30.08 3.30 3.69
CA ILE A 38 -29.16 2.22 3.29
C ILE A 38 -28.20 2.68 2.20
N ILE A 39 -28.70 3.35 1.17
CA ILE A 39 -27.88 3.86 0.07
C ILE A 39 -26.97 4.99 0.60
N GLY A 40 -27.42 5.79 1.56
CA GLY A 40 -26.64 6.85 2.18
C GLY A 40 -25.39 6.36 2.92
N VAL A 41 -25.44 5.16 3.54
CA VAL A 41 -24.28 4.58 4.27
C VAL A 41 -23.37 3.73 3.39
N MET A 42 -23.82 3.29 2.22
CA MET A 42 -23.03 2.44 1.31
C MET A 42 -21.70 3.08 0.87
N PRO A 43 -21.63 4.37 0.49
CA PRO A 43 -20.36 5.00 0.14
C PRO A 43 -19.34 4.94 1.28
N ALA A 44 -19.77 5.15 2.53
CA ALA A 44 -18.91 5.04 3.70
C ALA A 44 -18.42 3.60 3.91
N GLY A 45 -19.30 2.61 3.76
CA GLY A 45 -18.93 1.19 3.86
C GLY A 45 -17.95 0.73 2.77
N LEU A 46 -18.07 1.24 1.55
CA LEU A 46 -17.13 0.94 0.46
C LEU A 46 -15.75 1.57 0.70
N ASN A 47 -15.72 2.80 1.24
CA ASN A 47 -14.47 3.43 1.64
C ASN A 47 -13.78 2.58 2.72
N VAL A 48 -14.46 2.23 3.81
CA VAL A 48 -13.90 1.38 4.88
C VAL A 48 -13.33 0.06 4.35
N GLN A 49 -14.02 -0.59 3.42
CA GLN A 49 -13.51 -1.82 2.78
C GLN A 49 -12.23 -1.58 1.97
N LYS A 50 -12.16 -0.46 1.24
CA LYS A 50 -10.97 -0.07 0.51
C LYS A 50 -9.81 0.20 1.48
N GLU A 51 -10.05 0.96 2.54
CA GLU A 51 -9.02 1.29 3.52
C GLU A 51 -8.47 0.06 4.23
N ASN A 52 -9.34 -0.85 4.68
CA ASN A 52 -8.91 -2.10 5.30
C ASN A 52 -8.08 -2.97 4.34
N ARG A 53 -8.40 -2.93 3.03
CA ARG A 53 -7.60 -3.60 2.01
C ARG A 53 -6.24 -2.93 1.84
N GLU A 54 -6.20 -1.60 1.71
CA GLU A 54 -4.96 -0.81 1.58
C GLU A 54 -4.03 -1.09 2.77
N ASP A 55 -4.55 -1.09 4.00
CA ASP A 55 -3.77 -1.35 5.22
C ASP A 55 -3.19 -2.77 5.24
N THR A 56 -3.95 -3.75 4.74
CA THR A 56 -3.50 -5.14 4.64
C THR A 56 -2.40 -5.29 3.59
N ILE A 57 -2.57 -4.69 2.41
CA ILE A 57 -1.56 -4.71 1.33
C ILE A 57 -0.26 -4.07 1.82
N ILE A 58 -0.33 -2.88 2.42
CA ILE A 58 0.86 -2.20 2.95
C ILE A 58 1.56 -3.04 4.01
N SER A 59 0.81 -3.67 4.92
CA SER A 59 1.40 -4.50 5.97
C SER A 59 2.13 -5.72 5.42
N GLN A 60 1.59 -6.35 4.37
CA GLN A 60 2.23 -7.48 3.69
C GLN A 60 3.47 -7.04 2.90
N ASP A 61 3.34 -5.99 2.10
CA ASP A 61 4.44 -5.46 1.30
C ASP A 61 5.59 -4.93 2.16
N ALA A 62 5.28 -4.30 3.29
CA ALA A 62 6.28 -3.83 4.24
C ALA A 62 7.12 -4.99 4.81
N ALA A 63 6.50 -6.14 5.08
CA ALA A 63 7.22 -7.33 5.51
C ALA A 63 8.20 -7.82 4.42
N VAL A 64 7.77 -7.83 3.15
CA VAL A 64 8.60 -8.23 2.01
C VAL A 64 9.81 -7.31 1.84
N ILE A 65 9.61 -6.00 1.86
CA ILE A 65 10.71 -5.02 1.69
C ILE A 65 11.68 -5.10 2.88
N LEU A 66 11.17 -5.28 4.10
CA LEU A 66 12.00 -5.37 5.30
C LEU A 66 12.78 -6.69 5.35
N GLU A 67 12.18 -7.82 4.95
CA GLU A 67 12.91 -9.09 4.76
C GLU A 67 14.02 -8.92 3.73
N ALA A 68 13.74 -8.23 2.62
CA ALA A 68 14.71 -8.03 1.56
C ALA A 68 15.91 -7.17 1.98
N ILE A 69 15.69 -6.11 2.77
CA ILE A 69 16.78 -5.31 3.33
C ILE A 69 17.60 -6.11 4.34
N ARG A 70 16.95 -6.96 5.15
CA ARG A 70 17.63 -7.80 6.15
C ARG A 70 18.42 -8.95 5.54
N GLY A 71 17.86 -9.61 4.54
CA GLY A 71 18.43 -10.80 3.90
C GLY A 71 19.28 -10.51 2.67
N GLY A 72 19.20 -9.29 2.11
CA GLY A 72 19.87 -8.94 0.87
C GLY A 72 19.53 -9.94 -0.25
N ASN A 73 20.55 -10.41 -0.97
CA ASN A 73 20.42 -11.39 -2.05
C ASN A 73 19.90 -12.78 -1.61
N ALA A 74 19.95 -13.09 -0.32
CA ALA A 74 19.45 -14.37 0.21
C ALA A 74 17.96 -14.35 0.53
N SER A 75 17.29 -13.19 0.40
CA SER A 75 15.85 -13.13 0.68
C SER A 75 15.03 -13.80 -0.42
N SER A 76 13.94 -14.44 -0.01
CA SER A 76 13.17 -15.35 -0.85
C SER A 76 12.29 -14.64 -1.90
N ASN A 77 12.07 -13.32 -1.73
CA ASN A 77 11.01 -12.59 -2.41
C ASN A 77 11.51 -11.39 -3.24
N LEU A 78 12.76 -11.45 -3.73
CA LEU A 78 13.38 -10.41 -4.58
C LEU A 78 12.57 -10.08 -5.84
N THR A 79 11.95 -11.09 -6.46
CA THR A 79 11.19 -10.92 -7.71
C THR A 79 10.00 -9.96 -7.55
N SER A 80 9.35 -9.97 -6.38
CA SER A 80 8.22 -9.09 -6.10
C SER A 80 8.61 -7.62 -6.05
N LEU A 81 9.84 -7.31 -5.60
CA LEU A 81 10.35 -5.93 -5.57
C LEU A 81 10.52 -5.36 -6.97
N THR A 82 11.11 -6.12 -7.90
CA THR A 82 11.26 -5.68 -9.29
C THR A 82 9.91 -5.50 -9.97
N ALA A 83 8.93 -6.34 -9.63
CA ALA A 83 7.57 -6.13 -10.11
C ALA A 83 6.94 -4.86 -9.50
N GLY A 84 7.17 -4.57 -8.22
CA GLY A 84 6.53 -3.48 -7.49
C GLY A 84 7.10 -2.08 -7.75
N VAL A 85 8.40 -1.93 -7.98
CA VAL A 85 9.04 -0.61 -8.11
C VAL A 85 8.64 0.09 -9.42
N LEU A 86 8.15 1.32 -9.29
CA LEU A 86 7.79 2.20 -10.40
C LEU A 86 8.86 3.29 -10.67
N GLN A 87 9.48 3.82 -9.61
CA GLN A 87 10.52 4.86 -9.68
C GLN A 87 11.27 4.96 -8.34
N MET A 88 12.54 5.39 -8.35
CA MET A 88 13.31 5.71 -7.14
C MET A 88 13.97 7.09 -7.23
N ASN A 89 14.16 7.74 -6.08
CA ASN A 89 14.79 9.05 -5.90
C ASN A 89 15.77 9.04 -4.70
N GLY A 90 16.88 9.79 -4.74
CA GLY A 90 17.89 9.86 -3.67
C GLY A 90 19.24 10.46 -4.11
N LEU A 91 20.30 10.33 -3.29
CA LEU A 91 21.66 10.85 -3.58
C LEU A 91 22.37 10.23 -4.81
N THR A 92 21.84 9.14 -5.37
CA THR A 92 22.28 8.60 -6.67
C THR A 92 21.35 9.12 -7.77
N PRO A 93 21.83 9.30 -9.02
CA PRO A 93 20.98 9.80 -10.10
C PRO A 93 19.65 9.04 -10.13
N SER A 94 18.55 9.79 -10.23
CA SER A 94 17.21 9.25 -10.51
C SER A 94 17.34 8.25 -11.64
N TYR A 95 17.15 6.97 -11.35
CA TYR A 95 17.17 5.97 -12.40
C TYR A 95 15.84 6.06 -13.13
N VAL A 96 15.84 6.76 -14.26
CA VAL A 96 14.81 6.57 -15.29
C VAL A 96 15.07 5.16 -15.82
N LEU A 97 14.10 4.26 -15.64
CA LEU A 97 14.22 2.82 -15.89
C LEU A 97 14.48 2.52 -17.38
N ALA A 98 15.69 2.75 -17.87
CA ALA A 98 16.17 2.23 -19.15
C ALA A 98 16.64 0.78 -18.91
N GLY A 99 15.68 -0.10 -18.62
CA GLY A 99 15.88 -1.49 -18.20
C GLY A 99 15.13 -1.82 -16.90
N ALA A 100 14.70 -3.08 -16.74
CA ALA A 100 14.06 -3.52 -15.51
C ALA A 100 15.08 -3.49 -14.36
N PRO A 101 14.82 -2.77 -13.26
CA PRO A 101 15.76 -2.68 -12.15
C PRO A 101 15.94 -4.07 -11.55
N THR A 102 17.20 -4.50 -11.37
CA THR A 102 17.45 -5.77 -10.70
C THR A 102 17.01 -5.63 -9.24
N PRO A 103 16.49 -6.71 -8.62
CA PRO A 103 16.06 -6.64 -7.22
C PRO A 103 17.16 -6.16 -6.27
N LEU A 104 18.41 -6.51 -6.59
CA LEU A 104 19.57 -6.10 -5.81
C LEU A 104 19.83 -4.59 -5.92
N ASP A 105 19.61 -3.95 -7.07
CA ASP A 105 19.77 -2.49 -7.19
C ASP A 105 18.74 -1.73 -6.35
N ILE A 106 17.50 -2.25 -6.30
CA ILE A 106 16.43 -1.70 -5.46
C ILE A 106 16.84 -1.75 -3.98
N ILE A 107 17.19 -2.95 -3.49
CA ILE A 107 17.59 -3.13 -2.09
C ILE A 107 18.83 -2.30 -1.77
N ARG A 108 19.82 -2.32 -2.67
CA ARG A 108 21.05 -1.55 -2.54
C ARG A 108 20.76 -0.07 -2.32
N ARG A 109 19.87 0.53 -3.11
CA ARG A 109 19.48 1.94 -2.96
C ARG A 109 18.74 2.17 -1.64
N LEU A 110 17.79 1.31 -1.28
CA LEU A 110 17.04 1.45 -0.02
C LEU A 110 17.93 1.31 1.23
N SER A 111 19.08 0.64 1.12
CA SER A 111 20.04 0.44 2.22
C SER A 111 21.08 1.56 2.37
N ILE A 112 21.00 2.65 1.60
CA ILE A 112 21.96 3.74 1.72
C ILE A 112 21.78 4.47 3.06
N PRO A 113 22.87 4.74 3.82
CA PRO A 113 22.80 5.47 5.08
C PRO A 113 22.15 6.86 4.94
N ARG A 114 21.46 7.28 6.00
CA ARG A 114 20.82 8.59 6.10
C ARG A 114 21.82 9.74 6.05
N TRP A 115 23.07 9.55 6.48
CA TRP A 115 24.09 10.58 6.43
C TRP A 115 25.28 10.09 5.60
N ASP A 116 25.72 10.92 4.66
CA ASP A 116 27.03 10.80 4.04
C ASP A 116 28.12 11.41 4.96
N THR A 117 29.40 11.12 4.70
CA THR A 117 30.54 11.76 5.40
C THR A 117 30.49 13.29 5.43
N SER A 118 29.86 13.90 4.43
CA SER A 118 29.68 15.36 4.34
C SER A 118 28.56 15.85 5.25
N MET A 119 27.96 14.98 6.07
CA MET A 119 26.76 15.20 6.89
C MET A 119 25.51 15.60 6.10
N THR A 120 25.55 15.46 4.77
CA THR A 120 24.39 15.66 3.91
C THR A 120 23.37 14.56 4.20
N THR A 121 22.15 14.96 4.55
CA THR A 121 21.07 14.00 4.78
C THR A 121 20.60 13.42 3.46
N ASN A 122 20.53 12.09 3.40
CA ASN A 122 19.95 11.32 2.33
C ASN A 122 18.60 10.78 2.76
N PHE A 123 17.61 10.94 1.89
CA PHE A 123 16.37 10.20 1.96
C PHE A 123 16.23 9.45 0.66
N VAL A 124 16.35 8.13 0.73
CA VAL A 124 16.06 7.29 -0.43
C VAL A 124 14.57 7.01 -0.44
N GLN A 125 13.92 7.41 -1.51
CA GLN A 125 12.50 7.23 -1.68
C GLN A 125 12.24 6.35 -2.89
N ALA A 126 11.26 5.47 -2.77
CA ALA A 126 10.84 4.56 -3.83
C ALA A 126 9.32 4.60 -3.96
N HIS A 127 8.86 4.78 -5.18
CA HIS A 127 7.46 4.66 -5.54
C HIS A 127 7.18 3.22 -5.92
N PHE A 128 6.31 2.57 -5.17
CA PHE A 128 5.88 1.20 -5.39
C PHE A 128 4.41 1.17 -5.78
N ARG A 129 4.06 0.27 -6.69
CA ARG A 129 2.70 -0.28 -6.74
C ARG A 129 2.59 -1.43 -5.73
N ALA A 130 1.35 -1.80 -5.41
CA ALA A 130 1.05 -3.00 -4.64
C ALA A 130 1.75 -4.22 -5.25
N MET A 131 2.47 -4.98 -4.42
CA MET A 131 3.06 -6.26 -4.80
C MET A 131 2.10 -7.41 -4.51
N SER A 132 1.25 -7.26 -3.49
CA SER A 132 0.17 -8.18 -3.15
C SER A 132 -1.22 -7.60 -3.47
N GLY A 133 -2.24 -8.46 -3.49
CA GLY A 133 -3.62 -8.07 -3.73
C GLY A 133 -4.21 -8.66 -5.01
N ASN A 134 -5.38 -8.15 -5.42
CA ASN A 134 -6.05 -8.63 -6.62
C ASN A 134 -5.44 -7.99 -7.88
N LEU A 135 -5.76 -8.49 -9.07
CA LEU A 135 -5.22 -7.95 -10.34
C LEU A 135 -5.44 -6.44 -10.52
N GLY A 136 -6.54 -5.91 -9.96
CA GLY A 136 -6.82 -4.47 -9.99
C GLY A 136 -5.86 -3.66 -9.12
N ASP A 137 -5.39 -4.21 -8.00
CA ASP A 137 -4.52 -3.53 -7.06
C ASP A 137 -3.06 -3.54 -7.55
N THR A 138 -2.62 -4.64 -8.18
CA THR A 138 -1.25 -4.87 -8.67
C THR A 138 -1.00 -4.48 -10.12
N ALA A 139 -2.00 -3.92 -10.82
CA ALA A 139 -1.88 -3.57 -12.24
C ALA A 139 -0.69 -2.63 -12.51
N SER A 140 0.05 -2.86 -13.62
CA SER A 140 1.21 -2.02 -13.99
C SER A 140 0.81 -0.67 -14.55
N THR A 141 -0.43 -0.57 -15.04
CA THR A 141 -0.99 0.58 -15.72
C THR A 141 -2.46 0.67 -15.37
N GLY A 142 -2.88 1.77 -14.76
CA GLY A 142 -4.29 2.03 -14.47
C GLY A 142 -4.49 2.97 -13.28
N ALA A 143 -5.48 3.85 -13.38
CA ALA A 143 -5.84 4.80 -12.32
C ALA A 143 -6.38 4.13 -11.03
N MET A 144 -6.59 2.80 -11.05
CA MET A 144 -7.14 2.02 -9.95
C MET A 144 -6.09 1.15 -9.25
N ALA A 145 -4.84 1.14 -9.73
CA ALA A 145 -3.75 0.41 -9.08
C ALA A 145 -3.39 1.11 -7.76
N PHE A 146 -3.25 0.34 -6.69
CA PHE A 146 -2.83 0.89 -5.41
C PHE A 146 -1.32 1.13 -5.44
N SER A 147 -0.90 2.34 -5.05
CA SER A 147 0.51 2.71 -4.99
C SER A 147 0.82 3.52 -3.74
N TYR A 148 2.08 3.46 -3.33
CA TYR A 148 2.59 4.06 -2.12
C TYR A 148 4.05 4.46 -2.29
N VAL A 149 4.49 5.42 -1.47
CA VAL A 149 5.90 5.82 -1.38
C VAL A 149 6.51 5.20 -0.15
N VAL A 150 7.69 4.61 -0.32
CA VAL A 150 8.55 4.13 0.76
C VAL A 150 9.73 5.08 0.87
N THR A 151 9.90 5.69 2.04
CA THR A 151 11.13 6.42 2.39
C THR A 151 11.95 5.56 3.34
N ALA A 152 13.17 5.26 2.94
CA ALA A 152 14.13 4.49 3.72
C ALA A 152 15.12 5.40 4.44
N GLU A 153 15.32 5.14 5.73
CA GLU A 153 16.33 5.77 6.55
C GLU A 153 17.13 4.70 7.27
N VAL A 154 18.44 4.69 7.05
CA VAL A 154 19.37 3.79 7.74
C VAL A 154 20.29 4.61 8.62
N THR A 155 20.23 4.39 9.93
CA THR A 155 21.02 5.12 10.93
C THR A 155 21.80 4.13 11.79
N ASN A 156 22.99 4.52 12.25
CA ASN A 156 23.76 3.70 13.18
C ASN A 156 23.05 3.58 14.54
N TYR A 157 23.29 2.47 15.23
CA TYR A 157 22.91 2.34 16.63
C TYR A 157 23.72 3.34 17.47
N ALA A 158 23.04 4.17 18.25
CA ALA A 158 23.67 5.10 19.19
C ALA A 158 23.62 4.51 20.61
N PRO A 159 24.74 4.00 21.17
CA PRO A 159 24.77 3.54 22.55
C PRO A 159 24.66 4.70 23.53
N ASN A 160 24.34 4.38 24.78
CA ASN A 160 24.49 5.33 25.87
C ASN A 160 25.95 5.85 25.91
N PRO A 161 26.20 7.18 25.95
CA PRO A 161 27.55 7.75 25.96
C PRO A 161 28.42 7.29 27.14
N TYR A 162 27.82 6.75 28.21
CA TYR A 162 28.54 6.22 29.37
C TYR A 162 28.86 4.72 29.29
N ASN A 163 28.58 4.05 28.17
CA ASN A 163 28.89 2.62 27.98
C ASN A 163 29.94 2.39 26.87
N PRO A 164 31.24 2.32 27.20
CA PRO A 164 32.32 2.14 26.23
C PRO A 164 32.35 0.74 25.60
N THR A 165 31.52 -0.23 26.04
CA THR A 165 31.44 -1.55 25.38
C THR A 165 30.56 -1.52 24.12
N GLY A 166 29.83 -0.43 23.88
CA GLY A 166 28.90 -0.28 22.75
C GLY A 166 29.53 0.07 21.40
N TYR A 167 30.84 0.31 21.31
CA TYR A 167 31.49 0.71 20.04
C TYR A 167 31.34 -0.37 18.95
N GLN A 168 31.42 -1.64 19.33
CA GLN A 168 31.22 -2.75 18.38
C GLN A 168 29.79 -2.81 17.85
N LEU A 169 28.80 -2.46 18.66
CA LEU A 169 27.40 -2.37 18.23
C LEU A 169 27.16 -1.12 17.37
N THR A 170 27.81 -0.01 17.69
CA THR A 170 27.68 1.25 16.92
C THR A 170 28.09 1.08 15.46
N ASN A 171 29.15 0.30 15.23
CA ASN A 171 29.69 0.08 13.89
C ASN A 171 28.97 -1.03 13.12
N ASN A 172 28.41 -2.01 13.83
CA ASN A 172 27.85 -3.22 13.21
C ASN A 172 26.33 -3.32 13.30
N LEU A 173 25.65 -2.43 14.01
CA LEU A 173 24.20 -2.44 14.18
C LEU A 173 23.60 -1.15 13.64
N TYR A 174 22.63 -1.30 12.74
CA TYR A 174 21.93 -0.20 12.11
C TYR A 174 20.43 -0.30 12.38
N GLU A 175 19.80 0.82 12.70
CA GLU A 175 18.34 0.95 12.68
C GLU A 175 17.92 1.26 11.24
N VAL A 176 17.08 0.40 10.69
CA VAL A 176 16.40 0.62 9.42
C VAL A 176 14.98 1.05 9.75
N LYS A 177 14.62 2.25 9.34
CA LYS A 177 13.26 2.79 9.42
C LYS A 177 12.71 2.95 8.01
N LEU A 178 11.61 2.28 7.73
CA LEU A 178 10.87 2.43 6.49
C LEU A 178 9.57 3.16 6.79
N THR A 179 9.30 4.21 6.03
CA THR A 179 8.09 5.01 6.13
C THR A 179 7.27 4.85 4.85
N PHE A 180 6.14 4.17 4.95
CA PHE A 180 5.18 3.94 3.89
C PHE A 180 4.13 5.04 3.93
N GLN A 181 3.83 5.67 2.80
CA GLN A 181 2.84 6.75 2.70
C GLN A 181 1.93 6.57 1.49
N TRP A 182 0.63 6.78 1.70
CA TRP A 182 -0.43 6.67 0.69
C TRP A 182 -1.64 7.56 1.09
N PRO A 183 -2.64 7.78 0.20
CA PRO A 183 -2.63 7.51 -1.23
C PRO A 183 -1.60 8.37 -1.98
N VAL A 184 -1.12 7.90 -3.12
CA VAL A 184 -0.30 8.68 -4.04
C VAL A 184 -1.24 9.32 -5.08
N TYR A 185 -1.15 10.64 -5.26
CA TYR A 185 -2.08 11.39 -6.12
C TYR A 185 -1.57 11.60 -7.55
N ASP A 186 -0.26 11.56 -7.74
CA ASP A 186 0.41 11.70 -9.02
C ASP A 186 1.63 10.79 -9.10
N GLY A 187 2.20 10.65 -10.29
CA GLY A 187 3.28 9.71 -10.53
C GLY A 187 2.78 8.40 -11.14
N GLY A 188 3.74 7.62 -11.64
CA GLY A 188 3.49 6.41 -12.40
C GLY A 188 4.82 5.73 -12.73
N ALA A 189 4.78 4.75 -13.64
CA ALA A 189 6.02 4.15 -14.13
C ALA A 189 6.93 5.24 -14.71
N GLY A 190 8.17 5.35 -14.21
CA GLY A 190 9.13 6.35 -14.69
C GLY A 190 9.00 7.75 -14.07
N VAL A 191 7.98 8.01 -13.25
CA VAL A 191 7.70 9.34 -12.68
C VAL A 191 7.56 9.25 -11.17
N PHE A 192 8.41 9.98 -10.45
CA PHE A 192 8.37 10.03 -9.00
C PHE A 192 7.20 10.92 -8.54
N PRO A 193 6.37 10.47 -7.59
CA PRO A 193 5.25 11.25 -7.09
C PRO A 193 5.70 12.53 -6.41
N THR A 194 4.95 13.61 -6.61
CA THR A 194 5.16 14.90 -5.94
C THR A 194 4.18 15.12 -4.80
N ARG A 195 3.05 14.42 -4.81
CA ARG A 195 1.98 14.53 -3.80
C ARG A 195 1.57 13.18 -3.25
N VAL A 196 1.67 13.03 -1.94
CA VAL A 196 1.28 11.85 -1.18
C VAL A 196 0.36 12.29 -0.04
N GLY A 197 -0.64 11.47 0.27
CA GLY A 197 -1.59 11.72 1.36
C GLY A 197 -1.03 11.42 2.75
N ASP A 198 -1.93 11.56 3.74
CA ASP A 198 -1.56 11.55 5.15
C ASP A 198 -1.48 10.15 5.78
N LYS A 199 -1.97 9.11 5.11
CA LYS A 199 -1.90 7.75 5.66
C LYS A 199 -0.45 7.29 5.66
N ARG A 200 -0.03 6.73 6.80
CA ARG A 200 1.36 6.36 7.01
C ARG A 200 1.49 5.13 7.89
N LEU A 201 2.34 4.20 7.46
CA LEU A 201 2.86 3.11 8.28
C LEU A 201 4.37 3.29 8.44
N VAL A 202 4.87 3.19 9.67
CA VAL A 202 6.30 3.22 9.95
C VAL A 202 6.69 1.87 10.54
N VAL A 203 7.61 1.19 9.88
CA VAL A 203 8.21 -0.04 10.40
C VAL A 203 9.68 0.20 10.69
N ARG A 204 10.16 -0.45 11.75
CA ARG A 204 11.54 -0.33 12.22
C ARG A 204 12.10 -1.70 12.52
N THR A 205 13.35 -1.90 12.17
CA THR A 205 14.10 -3.10 12.56
C THR A 205 15.55 -2.72 12.78
N PHE A 206 16.22 -3.49 13.63
CA PHE A 206 17.67 -3.49 13.65
C PHE A 206 18.20 -4.49 12.62
N VAL A 207 19.29 -4.12 11.96
CA VAL A 207 20.03 -4.95 11.01
C VAL A 207 21.48 -4.94 11.43
N SER A 208 22.04 -6.13 11.63
CA SER A 208 23.47 -6.28 11.85
C SER A 208 24.17 -6.37 10.49
N GLY A 209 25.27 -5.64 10.32
CA GLY A 209 26.05 -5.66 9.10
C GLY A 209 27.13 -4.59 9.12
N GLN A 210 27.87 -4.47 8.03
CA GLN A 210 28.88 -3.42 7.84
C GLN A 210 28.49 -2.57 6.64
N LEU A 211 28.66 -1.26 6.75
CA LEU A 211 28.56 -0.38 5.58
C LEU A 211 29.77 -0.61 4.67
N VAL A 212 29.52 -1.01 3.43
CA VAL A 212 30.54 -1.28 2.43
C VAL A 212 30.37 -0.35 1.23
N ARG A 213 31.49 0.06 0.63
CA ARG A 213 31.51 0.91 -0.58
C ARG A 213 31.17 0.14 -1.86
N GLU A 214 31.32 -1.18 -1.82
CA GLU A 214 31.06 -2.09 -2.92
C GLU A 214 30.53 -3.41 -2.36
N THR A 215 29.54 -4.00 -3.02
CA THR A 215 29.06 -5.35 -2.73
C THR A 215 28.75 -6.07 -4.03
N ASN A 216 29.17 -7.33 -4.17
CA ASN A 216 28.91 -8.16 -5.35
C ASN A 216 29.28 -7.49 -6.70
N GLY A 217 30.35 -6.68 -6.73
CA GLY A 217 30.80 -5.96 -7.93
C GLY A 217 30.03 -4.68 -8.26
N TYR A 218 29.19 -4.19 -7.35
CA TYR A 218 28.41 -2.96 -7.52
C TYR A 218 28.85 -1.86 -6.56
N ASN A 219 29.18 -0.68 -7.10
CA ASN A 219 29.72 0.45 -6.34
C ASN A 219 28.62 1.41 -5.92
N PHE A 220 28.56 1.77 -4.64
CA PHE A 220 27.64 2.79 -4.13
C PHE A 220 28.14 4.19 -4.52
N LEU A 221 27.69 4.68 -5.68
CA LEU A 221 28.05 6.01 -6.20
C LEU A 221 27.47 7.12 -5.31
N GLY A 222 28.22 8.20 -5.09
CA GLY A 222 27.74 9.41 -4.41
C GLY A 222 27.64 9.32 -2.88
N VAL A 223 28.15 8.24 -2.27
CA VAL A 223 28.19 8.07 -0.81
C VAL A 223 29.62 7.75 -0.43
N THR A 224 30.25 8.65 0.33
CA THR A 224 31.52 8.36 0.96
C THR A 224 31.18 7.66 2.27
N TYR A 225 31.77 6.49 2.47
CA TYR A 225 31.56 5.72 3.70
C TYR A 225 32.78 5.91 4.60
N VAL A 226 32.58 6.29 5.87
CA VAL A 226 33.61 6.11 6.90
C VAL A 226 33.38 4.74 7.49
N GLY A 227 34.16 3.78 7.01
CA GLY A 227 34.57 2.63 7.81
C GLY A 227 36.04 2.86 8.16
N GLN A 228 36.31 3.01 9.45
CA GLN A 228 37.61 2.61 10.01
C GLN A 228 37.60 1.10 10.15
#